data_AF-A0A1A2M7C0-F1
#
_entry.id   AF-A0A1A2M7C0-F1
#
_cell.length_a   1.000
_cell.length_b   1.000
_cell.length_c   1.000
_cell.angle_alpha   90.00
_cell.angle_beta   90.00
_cell.angle_gamma   90.00
#
_symmetry.space_group_name_H-M   'P 1'
#
loop_
_entity.id
_entity.type
_entity.pdbx_description
1 polymer ?
#
loop_
_entity_poly.entity_id
_entity_poly.type
_entity_poly.pdbx_seq_one_letter_code
_entity_poly.pdbx_strand_id
1 'polypeptide(L)'
;MYSGVNGLRQPCGPLRDDPRLRLAAQRHADDMLRTGLSGHIGSDGSSPRMRIAEAGYTGTPATGEIVFWGTGSAANPGQALDSWMQSPPHRGIIGNCAFTAGGFATAWDGTKMTAVGDFAAA
;
A
#
# COMPACT_ATOMS: atom_id res chain seq x y z
N MET A 1 -8.04 -5.45 2.47
CA MET A 1 -7.39 -4.48 1.57
C MET A 1 -7.49 -4.88 0.10
N TYR A 2 -6.89 -5.98 -0.36
CA TYR A 2 -6.86 -6.40 -1.77
C TYR A 2 -8.21 -6.33 -2.51
N SER A 3 -9.27 -6.99 -1.97
CA SER A 3 -10.60 -6.96 -2.59
C SER A 3 -11.19 -5.54 -2.64
N GLY A 4 -11.02 -4.75 -1.58
CA GLY A 4 -11.50 -3.38 -1.52
C GLY A 4 -10.83 -2.47 -2.55
N VAL A 5 -9.49 -2.55 -2.68
CA VAL A 5 -8.77 -1.79 -3.71
C VAL A 5 -9.23 -2.22 -5.10
N ASN A 6 -9.30 -3.53 -5.39
CA ASN A 6 -9.74 -4.02 -6.71
C ASN A 6 -11.19 -3.64 -7.05
N GLY A 7 -12.08 -3.54 -6.05
CA GLY A 7 -13.43 -3.02 -6.25
C GLY A 7 -13.47 -1.56 -6.73
N LEU A 8 -12.42 -0.77 -6.44
CA LEU A 8 -12.28 0.63 -6.82
C LEU A 8 -11.57 0.83 -8.18
N ARG A 9 -11.07 -0.23 -8.82
CA ARG A 9 -10.24 -0.20 -10.04
C ARG A 9 -11.03 -0.32 -11.34
N GLN A 10 -12.18 0.35 -11.47
CA GLN A 10 -12.94 0.35 -12.72
C GLN A 10 -12.45 1.49 -13.64
N PRO A 11 -12.14 1.25 -14.93
CA PRO A 11 -12.32 0.02 -15.72
C PRO A 11 -11.08 -0.89 -15.84
N CYS A 12 -9.99 -0.60 -15.12
CA CYS A 12 -8.68 -1.27 -15.29
C CYS A 12 -8.67 -2.79 -15.05
N GLY A 13 -9.64 -3.31 -14.32
CA GLY A 13 -9.65 -4.70 -13.86
C GLY A 13 -8.77 -4.92 -12.63
N PRO A 14 -8.79 -6.14 -12.07
CA PRO A 14 -8.09 -6.45 -10.83
C PRO A 14 -6.57 -6.53 -11.04
N LEU A 15 -5.82 -6.11 -10.03
CA LEU A 15 -4.39 -6.36 -9.91
C LEU A 15 -4.14 -7.83 -9.64
N ARG A 16 -3.08 -8.39 -10.21
CA ARG A 16 -2.51 -9.66 -9.78
C ARG A 16 -1.94 -9.49 -8.36
N ASP A 17 -2.39 -10.32 -7.42
CA ASP A 17 -1.77 -10.39 -6.08
C ASP A 17 -0.34 -10.94 -6.21
N ASP A 18 0.66 -10.14 -5.83
CA ASP A 18 2.06 -10.56 -5.84
C ASP A 18 2.60 -10.64 -4.40
N PRO A 19 3.05 -11.84 -3.96
CA PRO A 19 3.51 -12.03 -2.58
C PRO A 19 4.74 -11.17 -2.23
N ARG A 20 5.54 -10.77 -3.22
CA ARG A 20 6.73 -9.93 -2.99
C ARG A 20 6.33 -8.48 -2.71
N LEU A 21 5.35 -7.96 -3.45
CA LEU A 21 4.76 -6.64 -3.17
C LEU A 21 4.06 -6.65 -1.81
N ARG A 22 3.36 -7.74 -1.45
CA ARG A 22 2.74 -7.87 -0.13
C ARG A 22 3.78 -7.91 1.00
N LEU A 23 4.93 -8.55 0.77
CA LEU A 23 6.04 -8.56 1.73
C LEU A 23 6.63 -7.17 1.94
N ALA A 24 6.85 -6.41 0.87
CA ALA A 24 7.31 -5.02 0.94
C ALA A 24 6.31 -4.12 1.70
N ALA A 25 5.03 -4.23 1.38
CA ALA A 25 3.96 -3.50 2.04
C ALA A 25 3.84 -3.85 3.53
N GLN A 26 3.96 -5.14 3.90
CA GLN A 26 3.90 -5.58 5.30
C GLN A 26 5.06 -5.01 6.10
N ARG A 27 6.29 -5.07 5.56
CA ARG A 27 7.46 -4.48 6.22
C ARG A 27 7.24 -3.00 6.53
N HIS A 28 6.68 -2.24 5.58
CA HIS A 28 6.45 -0.81 5.80
C HIS A 28 5.29 -0.54 6.76
N ALA A 29 4.20 -1.32 6.68
CA ALA A 29 3.09 -1.21 7.61
C ALA A 29 3.54 -1.44 9.07
N ASP A 30 4.36 -2.48 9.30
CA ASP A 30 4.93 -2.79 10.60
C ASP A 30 5.88 -1.69 11.09
N ASP A 31 6.70 -1.14 10.18
CA ASP A 31 7.60 -0.04 10.51
C ASP A 31 6.86 1.23 10.91
N MET A 32 5.84 1.63 10.15
CA MET A 32 4.96 2.76 10.47
C MET A 32 4.23 2.58 11.81
N LEU A 33 3.84 1.34 12.13
CA LEU A 33 3.20 1.04 13.41
C LEU A 33 4.20 1.20 14.56
N ARG A 34 5.37 0.54 14.46
CA ARG A 34 6.40 0.52 15.49
C ARG A 34 7.01 1.89 15.79
N THR A 35 7.20 2.71 14.76
CA THR A 35 8.00 3.94 14.87
C THR A 35 7.15 5.22 14.89
N GLY A 36 5.85 5.11 14.62
CA GLY A 36 4.97 6.27 14.52
C GLY A 36 5.03 7.00 13.18
N LEU A 37 5.83 6.53 12.22
CA LEU A 37 5.89 7.11 10.87
C LEU A 37 4.53 7.09 10.17
N SER A 38 4.33 8.08 9.30
CA SER A 38 3.08 8.33 8.57
C SER A 38 3.28 8.52 7.06
N GLY A 39 4.50 8.34 6.54
CA GLY A 39 4.86 8.59 5.16
C GLY A 39 5.50 7.38 4.46
N HIS A 40 6.06 7.62 3.28
CA HIS A 40 6.59 6.60 2.38
C HIS A 40 8.03 6.13 2.71
N ILE A 41 8.80 6.96 3.41
CA ILE A 41 10.19 6.66 3.77
C ILE A 41 10.20 5.90 5.09
N GLY A 42 10.83 4.74 5.09
CA GLY A 42 10.99 3.90 6.27
C GLY A 42 11.96 4.50 7.28
N SER A 43 11.92 4.01 8.51
CA SER A 43 12.80 4.44 9.61
C SER A 43 14.28 4.13 9.34
N ASP A 44 14.54 3.16 8.46
CA ASP A 44 15.86 2.80 7.94
C ASP A 44 16.26 3.60 6.68
N GLY A 45 15.46 4.60 6.28
CA GLY A 45 15.67 5.38 5.06
C GLY A 45 15.22 4.69 3.78
N SER A 46 14.65 3.48 3.85
CA SER A 46 14.16 2.76 2.68
C SER A 46 13.03 3.53 1.97
N SER A 47 13.07 3.57 0.64
CA SER A 47 11.96 4.04 -0.19
C SER A 47 11.08 2.84 -0.58
N PRO A 48 9.85 3.07 -1.07
CA PRO A 48 8.98 1.98 -1.51
C PRO A 48 9.66 1.08 -2.56
N ARG A 49 10.34 1.71 -3.53
CA ARG A 49 11.08 0.98 -4.58
C ARG A 49 12.22 0.13 -4.01
N MET A 50 12.90 0.60 -2.97
CA MET A 50 13.94 -0.18 -2.30
C MET A 50 13.34 -1.42 -1.61
N ARG A 51 12.26 -1.24 -0.84
CA ARG A 51 11.58 -2.37 -0.17
C ARG A 51 11.02 -3.39 -1.17
N ILE A 52 10.44 -2.93 -2.28
CA ILE A 52 9.95 -3.78 -3.38
C ILE A 52 11.10 -4.60 -3.98
N ALA A 53 12.24 -3.97 -4.24
CA ALA A 53 13.43 -4.66 -4.78
C ALA A 53 14.02 -5.66 -3.78
N GLU A 54 14.12 -5.29 -2.49
CA GLU A 54 14.60 -6.16 -1.41
C GLU A 54 13.69 -7.37 -1.18
N ALA A 55 12.38 -7.24 -1.44
CA ALA A 55 11.43 -8.35 -1.47
C ALA A 55 11.55 -9.25 -2.73
N GLY A 56 12.50 -8.96 -3.62
CA GLY A 56 12.77 -9.74 -4.84
C GLY A 56 11.84 -9.40 -6.02
N TYR A 57 11.10 -8.29 -5.96
CA TYR A 57 10.35 -7.80 -7.12
C TYR A 57 11.22 -6.83 -7.92
N THR A 58 11.99 -7.39 -8.85
CA THR A 58 12.94 -6.64 -9.69
C THR A 58 12.44 -6.55 -11.14
N GLY A 59 12.89 -5.54 -11.88
CA GLY A 59 12.69 -5.46 -13.33
C GLY A 59 11.46 -4.69 -13.81
N THR A 60 10.70 -4.07 -12.90
CA THR A 60 9.57 -3.21 -13.30
C THR A 60 10.00 -1.78 -13.61
N PRO A 61 9.44 -1.14 -14.65
CA PRO A 61 9.76 0.24 -14.99
C PRO A 61 9.10 1.25 -14.06
N ALA A 62 8.03 0.88 -13.34
CA ALA A 62 7.27 1.82 -12.52
C ALA A 62 6.61 1.13 -11.31
N THR A 63 6.71 1.77 -10.16
CA THR A 63 6.05 1.37 -8.91
C THR A 63 5.24 2.53 -8.33
N GLY A 64 4.22 2.24 -7.54
CA GLY A 64 3.49 3.22 -6.74
C GLY A 64 3.24 2.69 -5.33
N GLU A 65 3.07 3.58 -4.36
CA GLU A 65 2.72 3.22 -2.98
C GLU A 65 1.59 4.13 -2.48
N ILE A 66 0.64 3.54 -1.77
CA ILE A 66 -0.35 4.26 -0.95
C ILE A 66 -0.18 3.84 0.51
N VAL A 67 -0.25 4.81 1.42
CA VAL A 67 -0.11 4.56 2.86
C VAL A 67 -1.29 5.17 3.61
N PHE A 68 -1.63 4.58 4.74
CA PHE A 68 -2.65 5.07 5.66
C PHE A 68 -2.27 4.73 7.10
N TRP A 69 -2.73 5.56 8.03
CA TRP A 69 -2.77 5.23 9.44
C TRP A 69 -4.04 5.81 10.06
N GLY A 70 -4.56 5.14 11.08
CA GLY A 70 -5.73 5.58 11.84
C GLY A 70 -5.66 5.08 13.27
N THR A 71 -6.36 5.74 14.17
CA THR A 71 -6.46 5.36 15.59
C THR A 71 -7.92 5.25 16.02
N GLY A 72 -8.20 4.53 17.09
CA GLY A 72 -9.57 4.37 17.62
C GLY A 72 -10.54 3.87 16.55
N SER A 73 -11.68 4.54 16.37
CA SER A 73 -12.67 4.16 15.35
C SER A 73 -12.17 4.29 13.92
N ALA A 74 -11.15 5.12 13.66
CA ALA A 74 -10.53 5.27 12.35
C ALA A 74 -9.51 4.16 12.03
N ALA A 75 -9.16 3.31 12.99
CA ALA A 75 -8.23 2.18 12.82
C ALA A 75 -8.90 0.99 12.14
N ASN A 76 -9.44 1.17 10.92
CA ASN A 76 -10.08 0.09 10.16
C ASN A 76 -9.84 0.17 8.65
N PRO A 77 -9.93 -0.97 7.92
CA PRO A 77 -9.72 -1.02 6.47
C PRO A 77 -10.64 -0.13 5.63
N GLY A 78 -11.90 0.07 6.05
CA GLY A 78 -12.86 0.89 5.31
C GLY A 78 -12.42 2.35 5.27
N GLN A 79 -11.96 2.88 6.41
CA GLN A 79 -11.43 4.25 6.49
C GLN A 79 -10.16 4.44 5.65
N ALA A 80 -9.31 3.41 5.54
CA ALA A 80 -8.17 3.45 4.64
C ALA A 80 -8.60 3.60 3.17
N LEU A 81 -9.58 2.79 2.73
CA LEU A 81 -10.11 2.85 1.36
C LEU A 81 -10.76 4.21 1.05
N ASP A 82 -11.60 4.71 1.97
CA ASP A 82 -12.26 6.01 1.82
C ASP A 82 -11.25 7.15 1.77
N SER A 83 -10.26 7.16 2.67
CA SER A 83 -9.20 8.17 2.72
C SER A 83 -8.37 8.19 1.43
N TRP A 84 -8.03 7.02 0.88
CA TRP A 84 -7.31 6.93 -0.38
C TRP A 84 -8.13 7.44 -1.57
N MET A 85 -9.44 7.18 -1.61
CA MET A 85 -10.29 7.68 -2.69
C MET A 85 -10.57 9.18 -2.60
N GLN A 86 -10.56 9.75 -1.39
CA GLN A 86 -10.67 11.20 -1.17
C GLN A 86 -9.37 11.96 -1.49
N SER A 87 -8.22 11.27 -1.52
CA SER A 87 -6.92 11.84 -1.88
C SER A 87 -6.67 11.73 -3.38
N PRO A 88 -6.60 12.85 -4.15
CA PRO A 88 -6.36 12.78 -5.59
C PRO A 88 -5.07 12.01 -5.98
N PRO A 89 -3.93 12.15 -5.27
CA PRO A 89 -2.75 11.34 -5.53
C PRO A 89 -2.98 9.83 -5.33
N HIS A 90 -3.58 9.41 -4.21
CA HIS A 90 -3.82 7.99 -3.94
C HIS A 90 -4.85 7.40 -4.89
N ARG A 91 -5.95 8.12 -5.16
CA ARG A 91 -6.94 7.75 -6.18
C ARG A 91 -6.31 7.62 -7.57
N GLY A 92 -5.34 8.47 -7.90
CA GLY A 92 -4.57 8.37 -9.14
C GLY A 92 -3.79 7.06 -9.26
N ILE A 93 -3.16 6.60 -8.17
CA ILE A 93 -2.45 5.31 -8.13
C ILE A 93 -3.43 4.14 -8.26
N ILE A 94 -4.52 4.16 -7.46
CA ILE A 94 -5.56 3.12 -7.52
C ILE A 94 -6.19 3.06 -8.92
N GLY A 95 -6.47 4.19 -9.56
CA GLY A 95 -7.06 4.25 -10.89
C GLY A 95 -6.09 4.05 -12.06
N ASN A 96 -4.80 3.87 -11.82
CA ASN A 96 -3.82 3.75 -12.90
C ASN A 96 -3.82 2.33 -13.47
N CYS A 97 -4.32 2.18 -14.70
CA CYS A 97 -4.38 0.90 -15.41
C CYS A 97 -3.01 0.40 -15.88
N ALA A 98 -1.95 1.22 -15.84
CA ALA A 98 -0.59 0.75 -16.10
C ALA A 98 -0.08 -0.20 -15.00
N PHE A 99 -0.61 -0.09 -13.79
CA PHE A 99 -0.33 -1.06 -12.72
C PHE A 99 -1.17 -2.32 -12.92
N THR A 100 -0.50 -3.47 -12.92
CA THR A 100 -1.12 -4.79 -13.17
C THR A 100 -0.83 -5.78 -12.05
N ALA A 101 0.10 -5.48 -11.14
CA ALA A 101 0.37 -6.24 -9.92
C ALA A 101 0.27 -5.35 -8.69
N GLY A 102 -0.13 -5.93 -7.57
CA GLY A 102 -0.19 -5.23 -6.29
C GLY A 102 -0.03 -6.14 -5.08
N GLY A 103 0.33 -5.54 -3.96
CA GLY A 103 0.41 -6.21 -2.66
C GLY A 103 -0.02 -5.24 -1.57
N PHE A 104 -0.81 -5.75 -0.61
CA PHE A 104 -1.43 -4.91 0.41
C PHE A 104 -1.30 -5.54 1.79
N ALA A 105 -1.03 -4.72 2.79
CA ALA A 105 -0.85 -5.15 4.16
C ALA A 105 -1.40 -4.14 5.17
N THR A 106 -1.67 -4.63 6.38
CA THR A 106 -2.06 -3.83 7.54
C THR A 106 -1.26 -4.29 8.75
N ALA A 107 -0.98 -3.38 9.67
CA ALA A 107 -0.47 -3.70 11.01
C ALA A 107 -1.34 -3.02 12.07
N TRP A 108 -1.53 -3.65 13.24
CA TRP A 108 -2.40 -3.15 14.31
C TRP A 108 -1.84 -3.50 15.69
N ASP A 109 -1.87 -2.54 16.63
CA ASP A 109 -1.42 -2.73 18.02
C ASP A 109 -2.57 -2.71 19.05
N GLY A 110 -3.83 -2.72 18.59
CA GLY A 110 -5.01 -2.54 19.44
C GLY A 110 -5.56 -1.11 19.43
N THR A 111 -4.73 -0.12 19.15
CA THR A 111 -5.09 1.32 19.21
C THR A 111 -4.87 2.06 17.89
N LYS A 112 -3.81 1.71 17.15
CA LYS A 112 -3.41 2.29 15.87
C LYS A 112 -3.36 1.19 14.82
N MET A 113 -3.96 1.43 13.66
CA MET A 113 -3.80 0.61 12.46
C MET A 113 -3.01 1.40 11.42
N THR A 114 -2.08 0.72 10.74
CA THR A 114 -1.43 1.21 9.51
C THR A 114 -1.86 0.33 8.34
N ALA A 115 -1.89 0.89 7.13
CA ALA A 115 -2.13 0.14 5.90
C ALA A 115 -1.21 0.64 4.79
N VAL A 116 -0.68 -0.29 4.01
CA VAL A 116 0.20 -0.01 2.87
C VAL A 116 -0.26 -0.81 1.66
N GLY A 117 -0.21 -0.19 0.48
CA GLY A 117 -0.44 -0.84 -0.79
C GLY A 117 0.67 -0.49 -1.78
N ASP A 118 1.39 -1.49 -2.24
CA ASP A 118 2.41 -1.38 -3.28
C ASP A 118 1.85 -1.85 -4.63
N PHE A 119 2.14 -1.10 -5.68
CA PHE A 119 1.69 -1.33 -7.05
C PHE A 119 2.88 -1.42 -7.98
N ALA A 120 2.81 -2.29 -8.99
CA ALA A 120 3.83 -2.41 -10.01
C ALA A 120 3.23 -2.51 -11.41
N ALA A 121 3.90 -1.88 -12.36
CA ALA A 121 3.62 -2.07 -13.77
C ALA A 121 4.12 -3.45 -14.22
N ALA A 122 3.53 -3.95 -15.30
CA ALA A 122 3.93 -5.20 -15.96
C ALA A 122 5.42 -5.21 -16.31
#